data_AF-F2E7H6-F1
#
_entry.id   AF-F2E7H6-F1
#
_cell.length_a   1.000
_cell.length_b   1.000
_cell.length_c   1.000
_cell.angle_alpha   90.00
_cell.angle_beta   90.00
_cell.angle_gamma   90.00
#
_symmetry.space_group_name_H-M   'P 1'
#
loop_
_entity.id
_entity.type
_entity.pdbx_description
1 polymer ?
#
loop_
_entity_poly.entity_id
_entity_poly.type
_entity_poly.pdbx_seq_one_letter_code
_entity_poly.pdbx_strand_id
1 'polypeptide(L)'
;MAASPRRLPVRAVNLGGWLVTEGWIQPSLFEGIPNKDLLDGTQLQFRSVKLNKYVAAENGGGAVLVANRPQASGWETFKLWRVNETAFNFKVFGNQFVGLQSDGSLVATAAVPRRPETFRLVRSPGDKYMMRIMAPNGRFLQANEDGSLTANYDQSTSWGDDDPSVFAVKRVAGLEGEYQICNGYGTAKATPILRNHWSTYIVEDDFRFISESGLTAVRIPVGWWIANDPRPPVPYVGGSLETLDNAFKWAE
;
A
#
# COMPACT_ATOMS: atom_id res chain seq x y z
N MET A 1 -24.06 33.83 -30.21
CA MET A 1 -23.39 33.09 -31.30
C MET A 1 -23.85 31.64 -31.22
N ALA A 2 -24.38 31.07 -32.30
CA ALA A 2 -24.78 29.67 -32.32
C ALA A 2 -23.53 28.78 -32.17
N ALA A 3 -23.57 27.78 -31.30
CA ALA A 3 -22.49 26.81 -31.16
C ALA A 3 -22.26 26.12 -32.51
N SER A 4 -21.03 26.21 -33.02
CA SER A 4 -20.63 25.50 -34.24
C SER A 4 -20.94 24.01 -34.08
N PRO A 5 -21.55 23.34 -35.08
CA PRO A 5 -21.98 21.95 -34.92
C PRO A 5 -20.79 21.07 -34.55
N ARG A 6 -20.96 20.25 -33.49
CA ARG A 6 -19.90 19.35 -33.00
C ARG A 6 -19.37 18.53 -34.16
N ARG A 7 -18.09 18.73 -34.49
CA ARG A 7 -17.40 18.04 -35.58
C ARG A 7 -17.23 16.57 -35.20
N LEU A 8 -18.20 15.76 -35.61
CA LEU A 8 -18.12 14.31 -35.51
C LEU A 8 -17.21 13.76 -36.62
N PRO A 9 -16.47 12.66 -36.37
CA PRO A 9 -16.44 11.90 -35.11
C PRO A 9 -15.58 12.56 -34.03
N VAL A 10 -15.96 12.38 -32.75
CA VAL A 10 -15.09 12.73 -31.61
C VAL A 10 -13.92 11.76 -31.58
N ARG A 11 -12.69 12.30 -31.58
CA ARG A 11 -11.46 11.52 -31.44
C ARG A 11 -10.77 12.00 -30.18
N ALA A 12 -10.55 11.09 -29.24
CA ALA A 12 -10.08 11.45 -27.91
C ALA A 12 -8.85 10.67 -27.49
N VAL A 13 -8.04 11.29 -26.63
CA VAL A 13 -6.94 10.63 -25.90
C VAL A 13 -7.18 10.69 -24.40
N ASN A 14 -6.65 9.72 -23.66
CA ASN A 14 -6.71 9.67 -22.21
C ASN A 14 -5.38 10.15 -21.61
N LEU A 15 -5.43 11.12 -20.71
CA LEU A 15 -4.26 11.68 -20.01
C LEU A 15 -3.99 10.91 -18.71
N GLY A 16 -3.81 9.60 -18.84
CA GLY A 16 -3.52 8.70 -17.73
C GLY A 16 -2.18 8.99 -17.07
N GLY A 17 -2.10 8.80 -15.75
CA GLY A 17 -0.89 9.08 -14.99
C GLY A 17 -0.70 10.55 -14.59
N TRP A 18 -1.51 11.50 -15.07
CA TRP A 18 -1.34 12.93 -14.78
C TRP A 18 -1.84 13.32 -13.38
N LEU A 19 -3.14 13.58 -13.23
CA LEU A 19 -3.76 13.95 -11.93
C LEU A 19 -4.10 12.75 -11.05
N VAL A 20 -4.02 11.55 -11.61
CA VAL A 20 -4.09 10.28 -10.88
C VAL A 20 -2.86 9.48 -11.28
N THR A 21 -1.91 9.39 -10.36
CA THR A 21 -0.64 8.69 -10.58
C THR A 21 -0.81 7.18 -10.46
N GLU A 22 -0.13 6.44 -11.34
CA GLU A 22 -0.15 4.98 -11.41
C GLU A 22 1.27 4.46 -11.61
N GLY A 23 1.73 3.53 -10.76
CA GLY A 23 3.13 3.05 -10.78
C GLY A 23 3.52 2.30 -12.05
N TRP A 24 2.57 1.69 -12.75
CA TRP A 24 2.85 1.05 -14.03
C TRP A 24 3.07 2.06 -15.18
N ILE A 25 2.59 3.30 -15.04
CA ILE A 25 2.82 4.40 -16.00
C ILE A 25 4.05 5.21 -15.60
N GLN A 26 4.15 5.57 -14.31
CA GLN A 26 5.21 6.42 -13.75
C GLN A 26 5.88 5.73 -12.53
N PRO A 27 6.66 4.67 -12.75
CA PRO A 27 7.28 3.90 -11.67
C PRO A 27 8.27 4.73 -10.84
N SER A 28 8.96 5.69 -11.47
CA SER A 28 9.96 6.55 -10.84
C SER A 28 9.44 7.32 -9.63
N LEU A 29 8.15 7.69 -9.61
CA LEU A 29 7.53 8.36 -8.46
C LEU A 29 7.55 7.49 -7.20
N PHE A 30 7.57 6.16 -7.35
CA PHE A 30 7.47 5.20 -6.25
C PHE A 30 8.83 4.67 -5.79
N GLU A 31 9.90 4.84 -6.57
CA GLU A 31 11.20 4.20 -6.30
C GLU A 31 11.88 4.69 -5.03
N GLY A 32 11.73 5.97 -4.70
CA GLY A 32 12.32 6.59 -3.53
C GLY A 32 11.58 6.30 -2.22
N ILE A 33 10.44 5.59 -2.24
CA ILE A 33 9.64 5.38 -1.03
C ILE A 33 10.36 4.41 -0.08
N PRO A 34 10.61 4.77 1.19
CA PRO A 34 11.20 3.87 2.18
C PRO A 34 10.33 2.62 2.38
N ASN A 35 10.94 1.43 2.27
CA ASN A 35 10.24 0.15 2.30
C ASN A 35 9.09 0.09 1.26
N LYS A 36 9.34 0.47 0.00
CA LYS A 36 8.33 0.46 -1.08
C LYS A 36 7.66 -0.90 -1.35
N ASP A 37 8.28 -2.00 -0.92
CA ASP A 37 7.72 -3.34 -0.97
C ASP A 37 6.77 -3.63 0.21
N LEU A 38 6.57 -2.68 1.13
CA LEU A 38 5.67 -2.74 2.29
C LEU A 38 4.74 -1.52 2.35
N LEU A 39 4.29 -1.00 1.20
CA LEU A 39 3.32 0.11 1.17
C LEU A 39 1.96 -0.35 1.67
N ASP A 40 1.12 0.61 2.07
CA ASP A 40 -0.26 0.33 2.45
C ASP A 40 -1.01 -0.45 1.36
N GLY A 41 -1.75 -1.48 1.77
CA GLY A 41 -2.47 -2.39 0.87
C GLY A 41 -1.63 -3.53 0.31
N THR A 42 -0.31 -3.54 0.53
CA THR A 42 0.55 -4.68 0.16
C THR A 42 0.06 -5.97 0.82
N GLN A 43 0.02 -7.05 0.06
CA GLN A 43 -0.36 -8.37 0.54
C GLN A 43 0.87 -9.25 0.76
N LEU A 44 0.99 -9.77 1.97
CA LEU A 44 2.09 -10.63 2.40
C LEU A 44 1.60 -12.00 2.87
N GLN A 45 2.44 -13.01 2.70
CA GLN A 45 2.32 -14.32 3.31
C GLN A 45 3.55 -14.57 4.18
N PHE A 46 3.35 -15.15 5.36
CA PHE A 46 4.41 -15.44 6.33
C PHE A 46 4.54 -16.95 6.48
N ARG A 47 5.72 -17.51 6.19
CA ARG A 47 6.04 -18.92 6.42
C ARG A 47 7.06 -19.03 7.54
N SER A 48 6.72 -19.73 8.62
CA SER A 48 7.69 -20.08 9.67
C SER A 48 8.84 -20.87 9.04
N VAL A 49 10.08 -20.45 9.30
CA VAL A 49 11.26 -21.19 8.82
C VAL A 49 11.41 -22.51 9.59
N LYS A 50 11.25 -22.47 10.92
CA LYS A 50 11.33 -23.65 11.80
C LYS A 50 10.33 -24.75 11.42
N LEU A 51 9.06 -24.37 11.19
CA LEU A 51 8.00 -25.36 10.92
C LEU A 51 7.81 -25.66 9.44
N ASN A 52 8.33 -24.80 8.55
CA ASN A 52 8.01 -24.81 7.12
C ASN A 52 6.48 -24.78 6.85
N LYS A 53 5.75 -23.99 7.65
CA LYS A 53 4.29 -23.80 7.56
C LYS A 53 3.93 -22.33 7.46
N TYR A 54 2.89 -22.02 6.70
CA TYR A 54 2.33 -20.69 6.58
C TYR A 54 1.44 -20.35 7.77
N VAL A 55 1.53 -19.09 8.20
CA VAL A 55 0.63 -18.47 9.16
C VAL A 55 -0.72 -18.26 8.49
N ALA A 56 -1.80 -18.67 9.14
CA ALA A 56 -3.17 -18.53 8.70
C ALA A 56 -4.00 -17.83 9.79
N ALA A 57 -4.93 -16.99 9.36
CA ALA A 57 -6.03 -16.54 10.20
C ALA A 57 -7.18 -17.55 10.08
N GLU A 58 -7.45 -18.30 11.15
CA GLU A 58 -8.49 -19.34 11.12
C GLU A 58 -9.87 -18.72 10.81
N ASN A 59 -10.69 -19.46 10.07
CA ASN A 59 -11.97 -19.00 9.51
C ASN A 59 -11.85 -17.76 8.60
N GLY A 60 -10.65 -17.47 8.10
CA GLY A 60 -10.35 -16.26 7.34
C GLY A 60 -10.31 -14.99 8.21
N GLY A 61 -10.51 -15.10 9.51
CA GLY A 61 -10.71 -13.98 10.44
C GLY A 61 -11.85 -14.26 11.42
N GLY A 62 -11.76 -13.70 12.62
CA GLY A 62 -12.66 -13.95 13.73
C GLY A 62 -12.15 -15.00 14.74
N ALA A 63 -10.95 -15.54 14.53
CA ALA A 63 -10.34 -16.55 15.39
C ALA A 63 -8.82 -16.33 15.56
N VAL A 64 -8.15 -17.32 16.13
CA VAL A 64 -6.70 -17.35 16.40
C VAL A 64 -5.87 -17.40 15.12
N LEU A 65 -4.61 -16.94 15.19
CA LEU A 65 -3.60 -17.18 14.16
C LEU A 65 -2.77 -18.42 14.49
N VAL A 66 -2.52 -19.24 13.48
CA VAL A 66 -1.75 -20.49 13.59
C VAL A 66 -0.80 -20.66 12.41
N ALA A 67 0.35 -21.29 12.64
CA ALA A 67 1.35 -21.62 11.63
C ALA A 67 1.28 -23.11 11.26
N ASN A 68 0.23 -23.53 10.56
CA ASN A 68 -0.05 -24.96 10.30
C ASN A 68 -0.25 -25.31 8.82
N ARG A 69 -0.27 -24.33 7.91
CA ARG A 69 -0.64 -24.57 6.51
C ARG A 69 0.57 -24.95 5.66
N PRO A 70 0.52 -26.05 4.89
CA PRO A 70 1.62 -26.42 3.99
C PRO A 70 1.70 -25.53 2.74
N GLN A 71 0.60 -24.88 2.36
CA GLN A 71 0.49 -24.01 1.21
C GLN A 71 -0.39 -22.81 1.56
N ALA A 72 -0.05 -21.65 0.99
CA ALA A 72 -0.81 -20.43 1.18
C ALA A 72 -1.85 -20.20 0.07
N SER A 73 -2.99 -19.67 0.49
CA SER A 73 -4.10 -19.18 -0.34
C SER A 73 -4.68 -17.91 0.31
N GLY A 74 -5.99 -17.82 0.50
CA GLY A 74 -6.66 -16.63 1.02
C GLY A 74 -6.40 -16.36 2.51
N TRP A 75 -6.47 -17.38 3.37
CA TRP A 75 -6.41 -17.19 4.83
C TRP A 75 -4.99 -16.94 5.35
N GLU A 76 -3.99 -17.28 4.54
CA GLU A 76 -2.57 -17.06 4.83
C GLU A 76 -2.07 -15.72 4.28
N THR A 77 -2.95 -14.96 3.61
CA THR A 77 -2.61 -13.68 2.98
C THR A 77 -3.09 -12.52 3.83
N PHE A 78 -2.15 -11.67 4.25
CA PHE A 78 -2.38 -10.53 5.13
C PHE A 78 -2.14 -9.25 4.37
N LYS A 79 -3.13 -8.34 4.39
CA LYS A 79 -2.99 -6.99 3.83
C LYS A 79 -2.39 -6.05 4.87
N LEU A 80 -1.33 -5.34 4.50
CA LEU A 80 -0.73 -4.32 5.33
C LEU A 80 -1.63 -3.09 5.40
N TRP A 81 -1.90 -2.65 6.62
CA TRP A 81 -2.39 -1.31 6.91
C TRP A 81 -1.24 -0.53 7.52
N ARG A 82 -0.67 0.40 6.78
CA ARG A 82 0.60 1.05 7.12
C ARG A 82 0.35 2.20 8.08
N VAL A 83 0.96 2.09 9.27
CA VAL A 83 0.94 3.16 10.28
C VAL A 83 2.09 4.13 10.03
N ASN A 84 3.29 3.58 9.78
CA ASN A 84 4.48 4.35 9.37
C ASN A 84 5.47 3.42 8.66
N GLU A 85 6.72 3.86 8.49
CA GLU A 85 7.77 3.12 7.75
C GLU A 85 8.07 1.71 8.28
N THR A 86 7.85 1.46 9.57
CA THR A 86 8.19 0.18 10.22
C THR A 86 7.02 -0.47 10.95
N ALA A 87 5.95 0.27 11.23
CA ALA A 87 4.79 -0.20 11.97
C ALA A 87 3.56 -0.41 11.06
N PHE A 88 2.90 -1.53 11.26
CA PHE A 88 1.80 -2.01 10.44
C PHE A 88 0.72 -2.66 11.32
N ASN A 89 -0.53 -2.57 10.87
CA ASN A 89 -1.56 -3.52 11.27
C ASN A 89 -1.72 -4.55 10.15
N PHE A 90 -2.09 -5.78 10.51
CA PHE A 90 -2.35 -6.85 9.53
C PHE A 90 -3.85 -7.06 9.41
N LYS A 91 -4.40 -6.82 8.22
CA LYS A 91 -5.80 -7.05 7.91
C LYS A 91 -5.96 -8.42 7.23
N VAL A 92 -6.80 -9.28 7.79
CA VAL A 92 -7.03 -10.65 7.31
C VAL A 92 -8.13 -10.69 6.25
N PHE A 93 -8.37 -11.86 5.67
CA PHE A 93 -9.38 -12.08 4.62
C PHE A 93 -10.78 -11.58 4.98
N GLY A 94 -11.23 -11.83 6.22
CA GLY A 94 -12.50 -11.38 6.78
C GLY A 94 -12.57 -9.89 7.16
N ASN A 95 -11.56 -9.11 6.77
CA ASN A 95 -11.41 -7.68 7.05
C ASN A 95 -11.21 -7.28 8.53
N GLN A 96 -11.04 -8.24 9.44
CA GLN A 96 -10.57 -7.94 10.79
C GLN A 96 -9.06 -7.68 10.84
N PHE A 97 -8.60 -7.11 11.93
CA PHE A 97 -7.19 -6.88 12.23
C PHE A 97 -6.68 -7.91 13.23
N VAL A 98 -5.46 -8.37 12.99
CA VAL A 98 -4.69 -9.19 13.93
C VAL A 98 -4.35 -8.35 15.16
N GLY A 99 -4.61 -8.87 16.35
CA GLY A 99 -4.38 -8.22 17.63
C GLY A 99 -3.78 -9.17 18.66
N LEU A 100 -2.89 -8.62 19.49
CA LEU A 100 -2.27 -9.30 20.61
C LEU A 100 -3.23 -9.39 21.80
N GLN A 101 -3.39 -10.58 22.36
CA GLN A 101 -4.12 -10.83 23.60
C GLN A 101 -3.19 -10.77 24.83
N SER A 102 -3.78 -10.63 26.02
CA SER A 102 -3.02 -10.50 27.28
C SER A 102 -2.21 -11.74 27.64
N ASP A 103 -2.62 -12.92 27.16
CA ASP A 103 -1.92 -14.19 27.34
C ASP A 103 -0.77 -14.40 26.33
N GLY A 104 -0.57 -13.45 25.41
CA GLY A 104 0.44 -13.54 24.36
C GLY A 104 -0.04 -14.22 23.08
N SER A 105 -1.28 -14.70 23.01
CA SER A 105 -1.88 -15.25 21.79
C SER A 105 -2.24 -14.15 20.78
N LEU A 106 -2.38 -14.53 19.52
CA LEU A 106 -2.73 -13.63 18.42
C LEU A 106 -4.10 -14.03 17.87
N VAL A 107 -5.03 -13.07 17.77
CA VAL A 107 -6.37 -13.30 17.20
C VAL A 107 -6.71 -12.23 16.18
N ALA A 108 -7.51 -12.56 15.17
CA ALA A 108 -7.94 -11.64 14.13
C ALA A 108 -9.41 -11.24 14.29
N THR A 109 -9.77 -10.58 15.39
CA THR A 109 -11.17 -10.24 15.72
C THR A 109 -11.47 -8.74 15.69
N ALA A 110 -10.46 -7.88 15.68
CA ALA A 110 -10.65 -6.44 15.80
C ALA A 110 -11.20 -5.83 14.49
N ALA A 111 -12.28 -5.05 14.57
CA ALA A 111 -12.81 -4.33 13.40
C ALA A 111 -12.01 -3.04 13.07
N VAL A 112 -11.35 -2.46 14.07
CA VAL A 112 -10.56 -1.22 13.97
C VAL A 112 -9.24 -1.44 14.70
N PRO A 113 -8.09 -1.10 14.09
CA PRO A 113 -6.80 -1.32 14.73
C PRO A 113 -6.56 -0.30 15.84
N ARG A 114 -5.96 -0.75 16.93
CA ARG A 114 -5.47 0.06 18.04
C ARG A 114 -4.05 -0.38 18.39
N ARG A 115 -3.60 -0.04 19.60
CA ARG A 115 -2.29 -0.44 20.10
C ARG A 115 -2.04 -1.95 20.03
N PRO A 116 -2.96 -2.85 20.44
CA PRO A 116 -2.71 -4.29 20.38
C PRO A 116 -2.56 -4.86 18.96
N GLU A 117 -3.09 -4.16 17.95
CA GLU A 117 -3.02 -4.56 16.54
C GLU A 117 -1.79 -4.00 15.81
N THR A 118 -0.90 -3.25 16.48
CA THR A 118 0.22 -2.54 15.83
C THR A 118 1.54 -3.28 16.01
N PHE A 119 2.03 -3.86 14.92
CA PHE A 119 3.25 -4.67 14.89
C PHE A 119 4.37 -3.95 14.13
N ARG A 120 5.62 -4.31 14.41
CA ARG A 120 6.77 -3.85 13.60
C ARG A 120 7.35 -5.01 12.80
N LEU A 121 7.61 -4.78 11.53
CA LEU A 121 8.35 -5.73 10.69
C LEU A 121 9.84 -5.41 10.78
N VAL A 122 10.63 -6.39 11.22
CA VAL A 122 12.09 -6.29 11.35
C VAL A 122 12.74 -7.22 10.34
N ARG A 123 13.52 -6.68 9.40
CA ARG A 123 14.17 -7.46 8.36
C ARG A 123 15.51 -8.01 8.81
N SER A 124 15.89 -9.16 8.27
CA SER A 124 17.27 -9.66 8.39
C SER A 124 18.23 -8.73 7.64
N PRO A 125 19.46 -8.50 8.15
CA PRO A 125 20.46 -7.69 7.46
C PRO A 125 20.87 -8.24 6.08
N GLY A 126 20.86 -9.57 5.91
CA GLY A 126 21.34 -10.23 4.68
C GLY A 126 20.24 -10.62 3.70
N ASP A 127 19.00 -10.76 4.18
CA ASP A 127 17.84 -11.12 3.35
C ASP A 127 16.60 -10.35 3.81
N LYS A 128 16.19 -9.38 3.00
CA LYS A 128 15.04 -8.52 3.31
C LYS A 128 13.71 -9.27 3.36
N TYR A 129 13.64 -10.51 2.87
CA TYR A 129 12.46 -11.38 2.90
C TYR A 129 12.47 -12.36 4.06
N MET A 130 13.55 -12.42 4.84
CA MET A 130 13.52 -13.03 6.17
C MET A 130 13.21 -11.94 7.18
N MET A 131 12.10 -12.08 7.90
CA MET A 131 11.62 -11.06 8.82
C MET A 131 11.22 -11.65 10.18
N ARG A 132 11.26 -10.80 11.20
CA ARG A 132 10.56 -11.00 12.47
C ARG A 132 9.43 -10.00 12.59
N ILE A 133 8.43 -10.38 13.38
CA ILE A 133 7.28 -9.55 13.69
C ILE A 133 7.34 -9.22 15.17
N MET A 134 7.64 -7.96 15.50
CA MET A 134 7.62 -7.46 16.88
C MET A 134 6.21 -7.02 17.24
N ALA A 135 5.69 -7.56 18.33
CA ALA A 135 4.38 -7.23 18.85
C ALA A 135 4.41 -5.96 19.72
N PRO A 136 3.23 -5.36 20.02
CA PRO A 136 3.14 -4.15 20.86
C PRO A 136 3.67 -4.30 22.29
N ASN A 137 3.84 -5.53 22.78
CA ASN A 137 4.45 -5.84 24.08
C ASN A 137 5.99 -5.85 24.04
N GLY A 138 6.60 -5.56 22.88
CA GLY A 138 8.05 -5.50 22.70
C GLY A 138 8.72 -6.85 22.43
N ARG A 139 7.95 -7.95 22.37
CA ARG A 139 8.45 -9.30 22.10
C ARG A 139 8.21 -9.70 20.66
N PHE A 140 8.99 -10.65 20.15
CA PHE A 140 8.76 -11.20 18.82
C PHE A 140 7.67 -12.28 18.85
N LEU A 141 6.94 -12.39 17.74
CA LEU A 141 6.12 -13.56 17.46
C LEU A 141 7.01 -14.78 17.28
N GLN A 142 6.55 -15.93 17.76
CA GLN A 142 7.14 -17.23 17.48
C GLN A 142 6.08 -18.24 17.06
N ALA A 143 6.46 -19.15 16.15
CA ALA A 143 5.69 -20.33 15.79
C ALA A 143 6.15 -21.52 16.63
N ASN A 144 5.25 -22.01 17.49
CA ASN A 144 5.51 -23.12 18.40
C ASN A 144 5.36 -24.48 17.69
N GLU A 145 5.87 -25.55 18.29
CA GLU A 145 5.90 -26.88 17.66
C GLU A 145 4.51 -27.47 17.39
N ASP A 146 3.51 -27.06 18.19
CA ASP A 146 2.09 -27.41 17.99
C ASP A 146 1.41 -26.56 16.90
N GLY A 147 2.13 -25.62 16.28
CA GLY A 147 1.63 -24.69 15.28
C GLY A 147 0.94 -23.46 15.85
N SER A 148 0.84 -23.31 17.18
CA SER A 148 0.34 -22.08 17.78
C SER A 148 1.31 -20.91 17.53
N LEU A 149 0.77 -19.70 17.45
CA LEU A 149 1.54 -18.47 17.28
C LEU A 149 1.41 -17.61 18.55
N THR A 150 2.53 -17.21 19.14
CA THR A 150 2.55 -16.41 20.39
C THR A 150 3.57 -15.29 20.32
N ALA A 151 3.29 -14.16 20.99
CA ALA A 151 4.16 -12.98 21.05
C ALA A 151 4.93 -12.92 22.37
N ASN A 152 5.73 -13.93 22.66
CA ASN A 152 6.46 -14.07 23.91
C ASN A 152 7.95 -14.40 23.71
N TYR A 153 8.47 -14.32 22.48
CA TYR A 153 9.87 -14.62 22.22
C TYR A 153 10.76 -13.43 22.58
N ASP A 154 11.57 -13.61 23.64
CA ASP A 154 12.49 -12.61 24.20
C ASP A 154 13.93 -13.13 24.35
N GLN A 155 14.22 -14.30 23.78
CA GLN A 155 15.55 -14.91 23.77
C GLN A 155 16.49 -14.24 22.77
N SER A 156 17.80 -14.47 22.93
CA SER A 156 18.77 -14.10 21.92
C SER A 156 18.44 -14.82 20.62
N THR A 157 18.24 -14.03 19.58
CA THR A 157 17.72 -14.54 18.32
C THR A 157 18.83 -14.90 17.35
N SER A 158 18.64 -15.92 16.52
CA SER A 158 19.45 -16.20 15.33
C SER A 158 18.62 -15.94 14.07
N TRP A 159 19.26 -15.79 12.91
CA TRP A 159 18.53 -15.77 11.62
C TRP A 159 18.54 -17.14 10.95
N GLY A 160 18.72 -18.20 11.74
CA GLY A 160 18.78 -19.59 11.27
C GLY A 160 17.40 -20.15 10.93
N ASP A 161 17.40 -21.24 10.16
CA ASP A 161 16.18 -21.93 9.72
C ASP A 161 15.45 -22.65 10.88
N ASP A 162 16.08 -22.76 12.05
CA ASP A 162 15.53 -23.33 13.28
C ASP A 162 14.98 -22.27 14.25
N ASP A 163 15.18 -20.97 13.99
CA ASP A 163 14.69 -19.90 14.87
C ASP A 163 13.15 -19.78 14.74
N PRO A 164 12.39 -20.00 15.83
CA PRO A 164 10.93 -20.01 15.78
C PRO A 164 10.32 -18.62 15.54
N SER A 165 11.10 -17.54 15.69
CA SER A 165 10.67 -16.15 15.50
C SER A 165 10.88 -15.60 14.09
N VAL A 166 11.53 -16.38 13.22
CA VAL A 166 11.86 -15.98 11.85
C VAL A 166 10.81 -16.50 10.87
N PHE A 167 10.38 -15.61 9.97
CA PHE A 167 9.41 -15.89 8.93
C PHE A 167 10.00 -15.54 7.57
N ALA A 168 9.95 -16.49 6.64
CA ALA A 168 10.12 -16.22 5.23
C ALA A 168 8.86 -15.52 4.70
N VAL A 169 9.02 -14.31 4.16
CA VAL A 169 7.94 -13.43 3.75
C VAL A 169 7.84 -13.39 2.23
N LYS A 170 6.68 -13.73 1.71
CA LYS A 170 6.37 -13.62 0.29
C LYS A 170 5.43 -12.43 0.05
N ARG A 171 5.83 -11.52 -0.84
CA ARG A 171 4.92 -10.50 -1.39
C ARG A 171 4.03 -11.13 -2.45
N VAL A 172 2.72 -11.05 -2.26
CA VAL A 172 1.70 -11.59 -3.17
C VAL A 172 1.29 -10.54 -4.19
N ALA A 173 0.95 -9.35 -3.71
CA ALA A 173 0.49 -8.22 -4.52
C ALA A 173 0.81 -6.90 -3.81
N GLY A 174 0.76 -5.80 -4.55
CA GLY A 174 0.82 -4.46 -3.98
C GLY A 174 0.04 -3.47 -4.83
N LEU A 175 -0.08 -2.26 -4.31
CA LEU A 175 -0.76 -1.15 -4.96
C LEU A 175 0.24 -0.04 -5.20
N GLU A 176 0.11 0.66 -6.33
CA GLU A 176 0.97 1.78 -6.70
C GLU A 176 0.10 2.89 -7.30
N GLY A 177 -0.65 3.57 -6.43
CA GLY A 177 -1.39 4.78 -6.79
C GLY A 177 -1.01 5.97 -5.92
N GLU A 178 -1.65 7.11 -6.14
CA GLU A 178 -1.37 8.35 -5.40
C GLU A 178 -1.50 8.21 -3.88
N TYR A 179 -2.39 7.34 -3.40
CA TYR A 179 -2.49 7.04 -1.97
C TYR A 179 -1.18 6.45 -1.43
N GLN A 180 -0.53 5.55 -2.16
CA GLN A 180 0.75 4.96 -1.74
C GLN A 180 1.90 5.94 -1.79
N ILE A 181 1.92 6.90 -2.73
CA ILE A 181 2.88 8.01 -2.72
C ILE A 181 2.67 8.85 -1.47
N CYS A 182 1.43 9.30 -1.25
CA CYS A 182 1.07 10.18 -0.14
C CYS A 182 1.31 9.54 1.24
N ASN A 183 0.84 8.30 1.45
CA ASN A 183 1.03 7.55 2.68
C ASN A 183 2.49 7.11 2.87
N GLY A 184 3.17 6.73 1.79
CA GLY A 184 4.52 6.16 1.83
C GLY A 184 5.61 7.19 2.10
N TYR A 185 5.59 8.33 1.39
CA TYR A 185 6.52 9.45 1.65
C TYR A 185 6.08 10.32 2.83
N GLY A 186 4.78 10.35 3.12
CA GLY A 186 4.16 11.37 3.95
C GLY A 186 3.93 12.67 3.17
N THR A 187 2.89 13.42 3.56
CA THR A 187 2.41 14.62 2.85
C THR A 187 3.52 15.64 2.56
N ALA A 188 4.44 15.87 3.51
CA ALA A 188 5.52 16.85 3.36
C ALA A 188 6.47 16.54 2.19
N LYS A 189 6.85 15.27 2.00
CA LYS A 189 7.73 14.82 0.91
C LYS A 189 6.94 14.55 -0.37
N ALA A 190 5.72 14.03 -0.27
CA ALA A 190 4.85 13.79 -1.41
C ALA A 190 4.45 15.10 -2.14
N THR A 191 4.28 16.20 -1.41
CA THR A 191 3.83 17.49 -1.98
C THR A 191 4.72 18.00 -3.12
N PRO A 192 6.03 18.24 -2.92
CA PRO A 192 6.89 18.69 -4.01
C PRO A 192 7.02 17.66 -5.15
N ILE A 193 6.98 16.36 -4.85
CA ILE A 193 7.03 15.30 -5.87
C ILE A 193 5.81 15.38 -6.80
N LEU A 194 4.61 15.41 -6.23
CA LEU A 194 3.36 15.44 -7.00
C LEU A 194 3.19 16.75 -7.74
N ARG A 195 3.52 17.90 -7.13
CA ARG A 195 3.45 19.20 -7.81
C ARG A 195 4.41 19.29 -9.00
N ASN A 196 5.64 18.79 -8.84
CA ASN A 196 6.57 18.71 -9.95
C ASN A 196 5.98 17.86 -11.07
N HIS A 197 5.53 16.64 -10.75
CA HIS A 197 4.89 15.74 -11.70
C HIS A 197 3.72 16.40 -12.45
N TRP A 198 2.77 17.00 -11.73
CA TRP A 198 1.63 17.70 -12.33
C TRP A 198 2.06 18.83 -13.29
N SER A 199 3.12 19.56 -12.96
CA SER A 199 3.61 20.69 -13.77
C SER A 199 4.47 20.29 -14.97
N THR A 200 5.01 19.07 -15.01
CA THR A 200 5.95 18.64 -16.05
C THR A 200 5.46 17.46 -16.88
N TYR A 201 4.42 16.75 -16.45
CA TYR A 201 3.97 15.52 -17.10
C TYR A 201 3.02 15.77 -18.27
N ILE A 202 2.05 16.68 -18.11
CA ILE A 202 1.23 17.21 -19.20
C ILE A 202 1.28 18.74 -19.12
N VAL A 203 1.62 19.37 -20.23
CA VAL A 203 1.75 20.82 -20.37
C VAL A 203 0.95 21.34 -21.58
N GLU A 204 0.91 22.66 -21.76
CA GLU A 204 0.18 23.32 -22.85
C GLU A 204 0.56 22.79 -24.24
N ASP A 205 1.86 22.54 -24.46
CA ASP A 205 2.35 22.03 -25.74
C ASP A 205 1.84 20.61 -26.05
N ASP A 206 1.52 19.80 -25.04
CA ASP A 206 0.86 18.50 -25.26
C ASP A 206 -0.57 18.68 -25.77
N PHE A 207 -1.31 19.69 -25.28
CA PHE A 207 -2.63 20.03 -25.79
C PHE A 207 -2.57 20.56 -27.23
N ARG A 208 -1.57 21.39 -27.53
CA ARG A 208 -1.28 21.84 -28.91
C ARG A 208 -1.03 20.64 -29.82
N PHE A 209 -0.17 19.71 -29.42
CA PHE A 209 0.14 18.49 -30.16
C PHE A 209 -1.10 17.61 -30.38
N ILE A 210 -1.95 17.43 -29.37
CA ILE A 210 -3.22 16.68 -29.46
C ILE A 210 -4.15 17.30 -30.51
N SER A 211 -4.30 18.62 -30.49
CA SER A 211 -5.12 19.36 -31.46
C SER A 211 -4.57 19.26 -32.89
N GLU A 212 -3.27 19.49 -33.07
CA GLU A 212 -2.58 19.38 -34.37
C GLU A 212 -2.63 17.95 -34.93
N SER A 213 -2.69 16.94 -34.06
CA SER A 213 -2.89 15.53 -34.43
C SER A 213 -4.33 15.19 -34.86
N GLY A 214 -5.25 16.18 -34.86
CA GLY A 214 -6.64 16.02 -35.27
C GLY A 214 -7.54 15.36 -34.22
N LEU A 215 -7.10 15.29 -32.95
CA LEU A 215 -7.94 14.89 -31.83
C LEU A 215 -8.78 16.08 -31.35
N THR A 216 -10.00 15.80 -30.90
CA THR A 216 -11.01 16.83 -30.57
C THR A 216 -11.48 16.77 -29.12
N ALA A 217 -10.93 15.86 -28.30
CA ALA A 217 -11.24 15.74 -26.89
C ALA A 217 -10.11 15.07 -26.10
N VAL A 218 -10.08 15.33 -24.79
CA VAL A 218 -9.25 14.61 -23.82
C VAL A 218 -10.11 14.03 -22.71
N ARG A 219 -9.73 12.85 -22.20
CA ARG A 219 -10.26 12.29 -20.95
C ARG A 219 -9.21 12.47 -19.87
N ILE A 220 -9.56 13.13 -18.78
CA ILE A 220 -8.69 13.34 -17.63
C ILE A 220 -9.23 12.51 -16.45
N PRO A 221 -8.48 11.53 -15.94
CA PRO A 221 -8.80 10.90 -14.65
C PRO A 221 -8.68 11.92 -13.51
N VAL A 222 -9.72 12.01 -12.67
CA VAL A 222 -9.78 12.95 -11.53
C VAL A 222 -9.98 12.14 -10.25
N GLY A 223 -9.07 12.30 -9.29
CA GLY A 223 -9.21 11.71 -7.96
C GLY A 223 -10.34 12.36 -7.18
N TRP A 224 -11.09 11.57 -6.40
CA TRP A 224 -12.20 12.12 -5.59
C TRP A 224 -11.74 13.17 -4.57
N TRP A 225 -10.48 13.09 -4.13
CA TRP A 225 -9.89 14.02 -3.15
C TRP A 225 -9.78 15.45 -3.67
N ILE A 226 -9.68 15.63 -5.00
CA ILE A 226 -9.57 16.93 -5.67
C ILE A 226 -10.77 17.84 -5.34
N ALA A 227 -11.94 17.25 -5.06
CA ALA A 227 -13.14 18.00 -4.68
C ALA A 227 -12.98 18.80 -3.36
N ASN A 228 -11.95 18.50 -2.57
CA ASN A 228 -11.66 19.18 -1.30
C ASN A 228 -10.37 20.03 -1.37
N ASP A 229 -9.84 20.28 -2.57
CA ASP A 229 -8.71 21.17 -2.73
C ASP A 229 -9.02 22.60 -2.23
N PRO A 230 -8.03 23.32 -1.67
CA PRO A 230 -6.61 22.96 -1.57
C PRO A 230 -6.24 22.10 -0.34
N ARG A 231 -7.23 21.59 0.40
CA ARG A 231 -7.02 20.83 1.65
C ARG A 231 -7.73 19.48 1.59
N PRO A 232 -7.29 18.55 0.71
CA PRO A 232 -7.90 17.24 0.60
C PRO A 232 -7.75 16.44 1.90
N PRO A 233 -8.59 15.40 2.10
CA PRO A 233 -8.44 14.50 3.24
C PRO A 233 -7.07 13.86 3.27
N VAL A 234 -6.52 13.65 4.47
CA VAL A 234 -5.26 12.94 4.65
C VAL A 234 -5.35 11.51 4.07
N PRO A 235 -4.29 10.99 3.44
CA PRO A 235 -2.96 11.57 3.31
C PRO A 235 -2.74 12.43 2.04
N TYR A 236 -3.77 12.65 1.22
CA TYR A 236 -3.66 13.27 -0.10
C TYR A 236 -3.08 14.69 -0.05
N VAL A 237 -2.48 15.10 -1.16
CA VAL A 237 -1.83 16.41 -1.36
C VAL A 237 -2.75 17.31 -2.19
N GLY A 238 -2.87 18.58 -1.80
CA GLY A 238 -3.64 19.58 -2.56
C GLY A 238 -2.84 20.32 -3.63
N GLY A 239 -3.53 20.80 -4.66
CA GLY A 239 -2.99 21.57 -5.80
C GLY A 239 -3.32 20.98 -7.18
N SER A 240 -3.94 19.81 -7.22
CA SER A 240 -4.34 19.16 -8.48
C SER A 240 -5.56 19.83 -9.10
N LEU A 241 -6.42 20.52 -8.33
CA LEU A 241 -7.50 21.33 -8.88
C LEU A 241 -6.97 22.53 -9.69
N GLU A 242 -5.97 23.25 -9.17
CA GLU A 242 -5.31 24.34 -9.91
C GLU A 242 -4.64 23.83 -11.19
N THR A 243 -4.06 22.63 -11.14
CA THR A 243 -3.49 21.97 -12.32
C THR A 243 -4.59 21.62 -13.33
N LEU A 244 -5.74 21.13 -12.87
CA LEU A 244 -6.89 20.83 -13.71
C LEU A 244 -7.44 22.09 -14.40
N ASP A 245 -7.46 23.23 -13.72
CA ASP A 245 -7.89 24.52 -14.30
C ASP A 245 -7.02 24.92 -15.51
N ASN A 246 -5.73 24.57 -15.51
CA ASN A 246 -4.86 24.80 -16.66
C ASN A 246 -5.29 23.97 -17.88
N ALA A 247 -5.77 22.74 -17.70
CA ALA A 247 -6.29 21.92 -18.78
C ALA A 247 -7.44 22.60 -19.54
N PHE A 248 -8.31 23.31 -18.80
CA PHE A 248 -9.42 24.05 -19.41
C PHE A 248 -8.90 25.24 -20.21
N LYS A 249 -7.92 25.99 -19.68
CA LYS A 249 -7.30 27.12 -20.40
C LYS A 249 -6.58 26.67 -21.67
N TRP A 250 -5.85 25.56 -21.62
CA TRP A 250 -5.13 25.01 -22.77
C TRP A 250 -6.04 24.39 -23.84
N ALA A 251 -7.30 24.13 -23.51
CA ALA A 251 -8.29 23.55 -24.41
C ALA A 251 -9.20 24.59 -25.10
N GLU A 252 -9.05 25.88 -24.78
CA GLU A 252 -9.73 26.99 -25.47
C GLU A 252 -9.16 27.23 -26.88
#